data_AF-A0A2A3XEU8-F1
#
_entry.id   AF-A0A2A3XEU8-F1
#
_cell.length_a   1.000
_cell.length_b   1.000
_cell.length_c   1.000
_cell.angle_alpha   90.00
_cell.angle_beta   90.00
_cell.angle_gamma   90.00
#
_symmetry.space_group_name_H-M   'P 1'
#
loop_
_entity.id
_entity.type
_entity.pdbx_description
1 polymer ?
#
loop_
_entity_poly.entity_id
_entity_poly.type
_entity_poly.pdbx_seq_one_letter_code
_entity_poly.pdbx_strand_id
1 'polypeptide(L)'
;MSFVSLFFTSINIYWTNNLANKLHEDRMKFDERLRRSNVVVQLGRDYEQDLIIFTELTGVPRYSALFKQKYNVTLNNIGFQTASIVDWSVVGSFLIENDLQEKRAYGGYSGMGPWFYEINGVEAALPFSIEPNKPKSFVLEIGTLIPSEAWKSLAGYLQFDKVYGYDEAESVFSKHGYSYFGQYAITEISDYSSFEIRSYGADEYFQDFIFYLQKGNGEQVEAVFNPAVNDGFLQGETFDKNQ
;
A
#
# COMPACT_ATOMS: atom_id res chain seq x y z
N MET A 1 -10.65 -1.04 71.19
CA MET A 1 -10.87 -1.61 69.84
C MET A 1 -11.57 -0.56 68.98
N SER A 2 -10.87 0.17 68.10
CA SER A 2 -11.54 0.97 67.03
C SER A 2 -10.61 1.57 65.96
N PHE A 3 -9.37 1.08 65.79
CA PHE A 3 -8.46 1.60 64.75
C PHE A 3 -8.37 0.74 63.48
N VAL A 4 -8.87 -0.49 63.51
CA VAL A 4 -8.83 -1.41 62.36
C VAL A 4 -9.94 -1.09 61.35
N SER A 5 -11.10 -0.56 61.77
CA SER A 5 -12.26 -0.32 60.90
C SER A 5 -12.11 0.83 59.90
N LEU A 6 -11.24 1.81 60.16
CA LEU A 6 -11.05 3.00 59.31
C LEU A 6 -10.01 2.78 58.20
N PHE A 7 -9.03 1.90 58.44
CA PHE A 7 -8.05 1.52 57.41
C PHE A 7 -8.65 0.59 56.35
N PHE A 8 -9.51 -0.35 56.74
CA PHE A 8 -10.19 -1.23 55.78
C PHE A 8 -11.25 -0.51 54.94
N THR A 9 -11.86 0.55 55.46
CA THR A 9 -12.81 1.38 54.70
C THR A 9 -12.08 2.32 53.73
N SER A 10 -10.97 2.95 54.13
CA SER A 10 -10.20 3.83 53.23
C SER A 10 -9.52 3.06 52.10
N ILE A 11 -9.01 1.85 52.36
CA ILE A 11 -8.49 0.95 51.32
C ILE A 11 -9.62 0.50 50.38
N ASN A 12 -10.75 0.01 50.90
CA ASN A 12 -11.88 -0.37 50.02
C ASN A 12 -12.38 0.80 49.15
N ILE A 13 -12.51 2.01 49.71
CA ILE A 13 -12.96 3.20 48.97
C ILE A 13 -11.96 3.58 47.86
N TYR A 14 -10.66 3.52 48.15
CA TYR A 14 -9.61 3.82 47.17
C TYR A 14 -9.61 2.80 46.01
N TRP A 15 -9.72 1.51 46.32
CA TRP A 15 -9.80 0.44 45.31
C TRP A 15 -11.09 0.51 44.50
N THR A 16 -12.25 0.82 45.11
CA THR A 16 -13.51 0.99 44.38
C THR A 16 -13.51 2.24 43.51
N ASN A 17 -12.87 3.34 43.95
CA ASN A 17 -12.76 4.57 43.15
C ASN A 17 -11.83 4.39 41.96
N ASN A 18 -10.69 3.70 42.14
CA ASN A 18 -9.80 3.38 41.02
C ASN A 18 -10.46 2.43 40.02
N LEU A 19 -11.22 1.44 40.49
CA LEU A 19 -11.98 0.54 39.62
C LEU A 19 -13.10 1.27 38.87
N ALA A 20 -13.84 2.16 39.55
CA ALA A 20 -14.90 2.96 38.94
C ALA A 20 -14.35 3.94 37.90
N ASN A 21 -13.23 4.61 38.19
CA ASN A 21 -12.54 5.47 37.23
C ASN A 21 -12.05 4.68 36.02
N LYS A 22 -11.43 3.51 36.23
CA LYS A 22 -11.01 2.63 35.14
C LYS A 22 -12.19 2.17 34.27
N LEU A 23 -13.29 1.74 34.89
CA LEU A 23 -14.50 1.35 34.15
C LEU A 23 -15.12 2.53 33.39
N HIS A 24 -15.06 3.75 33.95
CA HIS A 24 -15.53 4.94 33.28
C HIS A 24 -14.66 5.31 32.09
N GLU A 25 -13.33 5.27 32.23
CA GLU A 25 -12.37 5.46 31.15
C GLU A 25 -12.55 4.40 30.06
N ASP A 26 -12.69 3.13 30.42
CA ASP A 26 -12.93 2.03 29.49
C ASP A 26 -14.25 2.23 28.73
N ARG A 27 -15.30 2.69 29.43
CA ARG A 27 -16.59 3.03 28.81
C ARG A 27 -16.48 4.22 27.86
N MET A 28 -15.77 5.29 28.23
CA MET A 28 -15.55 6.43 27.33
C MET A 28 -14.76 6.02 26.09
N LYS A 29 -13.68 5.23 26.26
CA LYS A 29 -12.91 4.67 25.13
C LYS A 29 -13.77 3.78 24.24
N PHE A 30 -14.64 2.97 24.83
CA PHE A 30 -15.57 2.13 24.09
C PHE A 30 -16.60 2.96 23.33
N ASP A 31 -17.22 3.95 23.97
CA ASP A 31 -18.18 4.86 23.35
C ASP A 31 -17.53 5.69 22.22
N GLU A 32 -16.26 6.05 22.37
CA GLU A 32 -15.46 6.72 21.34
C GLU A 32 -15.17 5.78 20.16
N ARG A 33 -14.79 4.52 20.42
CA ARG A 33 -14.62 3.48 19.39
C ARG A 33 -15.91 3.21 18.63
N LEU A 34 -17.06 3.15 19.32
CA LEU A 34 -18.38 2.98 18.71
C LEU A 34 -18.78 4.12 17.75
N ARG A 35 -18.18 5.31 17.91
CA ARG A 35 -18.46 6.48 17.09
C ARG A 35 -17.55 6.60 15.86
N ARG A 36 -16.55 5.74 15.72
CA ARG A 36 -15.58 5.82 14.63
C ARG A 36 -15.81 4.74 13.57
N SER A 37 -15.54 5.12 12.33
CA SER A 37 -15.18 4.16 11.28
C SER A 37 -13.69 3.88 11.40
N ASN A 38 -13.28 2.67 11.03
CA ASN A 38 -11.89 2.28 11.01
C ASN A 38 -11.67 1.50 9.72
N VAL A 39 -11.04 2.14 8.74
CA VAL A 39 -10.78 1.54 7.43
C VAL A 39 -9.36 0.97 7.42
N VAL A 40 -9.28 -0.32 7.15
CA VAL A 40 -8.03 -1.03 6.85
C VAL A 40 -7.95 -1.34 5.36
N VAL A 41 -6.73 -1.31 4.86
CA VAL A 41 -6.40 -1.50 3.45
C VAL A 41 -5.53 -2.74 3.33
N GLN A 42 -5.90 -3.63 2.40
CA GLN A 42 -5.07 -4.72 1.92
C GLN A 42 -4.76 -4.47 0.45
N LEU A 43 -3.49 -4.62 0.08
CA LEU A 43 -2.98 -4.39 -1.27
C LEU A 43 -2.07 -5.56 -1.64
N GLY A 44 -2.30 -6.13 -2.82
CA GLY A 44 -1.46 -7.15 -3.42
C GLY A 44 -1.33 -6.93 -4.90
N ARG A 45 -0.19 -7.33 -5.47
CA ARG A 45 -0.05 -7.38 -6.91
C ARG A 45 -1.08 -8.35 -7.50
N ASP A 46 -1.71 -7.94 -8.60
CA ASP A 46 -2.55 -8.84 -9.38
C ASP A 46 -1.66 -9.84 -10.15
N TYR A 47 -1.63 -11.09 -9.68
CA TYR A 47 -0.91 -12.17 -10.33
C TYR A 47 -1.62 -12.72 -11.57
N GLU A 48 -2.90 -12.35 -11.80
CA GLU A 48 -3.65 -12.72 -13.00
C GLU A 48 -3.39 -11.75 -14.16
N GLN A 49 -2.56 -10.72 -13.96
CA GLN A 49 -2.14 -9.85 -15.05
C GLN A 49 -1.18 -10.58 -16.00
N ASP A 50 -1.75 -11.25 -17.00
CA ASP A 50 -0.98 -12.02 -17.99
C ASP A 50 -0.29 -11.14 -19.03
N LEU A 51 -0.79 -9.94 -19.32
CA LEU A 51 -0.35 -9.12 -20.44
C LEU A 51 0.14 -7.73 -20.00
N ILE A 52 1.20 -7.26 -20.65
CA ILE A 52 1.77 -5.93 -20.46
C ILE A 52 2.10 -5.25 -21.78
N ILE A 53 2.10 -3.92 -21.77
CA ILE A 53 2.54 -3.06 -22.87
C ILE A 53 3.54 -2.07 -22.28
N PHE A 54 4.70 -1.95 -22.92
CA PHE A 54 5.68 -0.94 -22.59
C PHE A 54 5.45 0.31 -23.43
N THR A 55 5.31 1.45 -22.77
CA THR A 55 5.18 2.76 -23.42
C THR A 55 6.48 3.53 -23.26
N GLU A 56 6.89 4.23 -24.30
CA GLU A 56 8.07 5.10 -24.25
C GLU A 56 7.84 6.25 -23.29
N LEU A 57 8.83 6.50 -22.43
CA LEU A 57 8.82 7.62 -21.50
C LEU A 57 9.84 8.66 -21.94
N THR A 58 9.37 9.89 -22.19
CA THR A 58 10.22 11.03 -22.54
C THR A 58 10.22 12.04 -21.39
N GLY A 59 11.36 12.73 -21.20
CA GLY A 59 11.47 13.81 -20.22
C GLY A 59 11.86 13.40 -18.79
N VAL A 60 12.10 12.10 -18.53
CA VAL A 60 12.58 11.61 -17.22
C VAL A 60 13.95 10.93 -17.40
N PRO A 61 15.09 11.59 -17.09
CA PRO A 61 16.42 11.13 -17.52
C PRO A 61 16.83 9.71 -17.07
N ARG A 62 16.32 9.22 -15.93
CA ARG A 62 16.66 7.89 -15.38
C ARG A 62 15.82 6.74 -15.94
N TYR A 63 14.71 7.03 -16.64
CA TYR A 63 13.76 6.02 -17.08
C TYR A 63 13.44 6.21 -18.57
N SER A 64 13.33 5.11 -19.32
CA SER A 64 13.05 5.16 -20.77
C SER A 64 11.73 4.51 -21.15
N ALA A 65 11.18 3.68 -20.27
CA ALA A 65 9.92 2.99 -20.52
C ALA A 65 9.07 2.97 -19.25
N LEU A 66 7.80 2.68 -19.43
CA LEU A 66 6.88 2.36 -18.34
C LEU A 66 5.94 1.25 -18.79
N PHE A 67 5.39 0.49 -17.86
CA PHE A 67 4.24 -0.36 -18.10
C PHE A 67 3.25 -0.19 -16.97
N LYS A 68 2.00 -0.57 -17.19
CA LYS A 68 0.97 -0.50 -16.15
C LYS A 68 0.89 -1.82 -15.39
N GLN A 69 0.99 -1.75 -14.07
CA GLN A 69 0.88 -2.89 -13.17
C GLN A 69 -0.43 -2.80 -12.38
N LYS A 70 -1.15 -3.92 -12.31
CA LYS A 70 -2.40 -4.04 -11.57
C LYS A 70 -2.17 -4.55 -10.15
N TYR A 71 -2.98 -4.03 -9.24
CA TYR A 71 -3.00 -4.40 -7.84
C TYR A 71 -4.45 -4.60 -7.41
N ASN A 72 -4.69 -5.63 -6.60
CA ASN A 72 -5.96 -5.87 -5.94
C ASN A 72 -5.96 -5.10 -4.62
N VAL A 73 -7.00 -4.28 -4.42
CA VAL A 73 -7.20 -3.48 -3.20
C VAL A 73 -8.43 -3.99 -2.50
N THR A 74 -8.32 -4.41 -1.24
CA THR A 74 -9.48 -4.70 -0.40
C THR A 74 -9.55 -3.70 0.74
N LEU A 75 -10.65 -2.94 0.78
CA LEU A 75 -10.96 -1.98 1.83
C LEU A 75 -11.95 -2.61 2.78
N ASN A 76 -11.61 -2.71 4.06
CA ASN A 76 -12.51 -3.23 5.08
C ASN A 76 -12.70 -2.20 6.18
N ASN A 77 -13.94 -2.02 6.62
CA ASN A 77 -14.25 -1.17 7.76
C ASN A 77 -14.43 -2.05 9.01
N ILE A 78 -13.43 -2.11 9.87
CA ILE A 78 -13.45 -2.86 11.14
C ILE A 78 -14.00 -2.02 12.31
N GLY A 79 -14.47 -0.80 12.04
CA GLY A 79 -15.15 0.06 12.99
C GLY A 79 -16.64 -0.27 13.15
N PHE A 80 -17.37 0.62 13.82
CA PHE A 80 -18.80 0.45 14.10
C PHE A 80 -19.70 1.39 13.30
N GLN A 81 -19.14 2.47 12.76
CA GLN A 81 -19.84 3.40 11.88
C GLN A 81 -19.44 3.19 10.42
N THR A 82 -20.36 3.44 9.50
CA THR A 82 -20.08 3.45 8.07
C THR A 82 -18.99 4.48 7.73
N ALA A 83 -17.97 4.06 6.99
CA ALA A 83 -16.97 4.96 6.43
C ALA A 83 -17.48 5.51 5.10
N SER A 84 -17.30 6.81 4.85
CA SER A 84 -17.53 7.42 3.54
C SER A 84 -16.18 7.82 2.96
N ILE A 85 -15.83 7.30 1.79
CA ILE A 85 -14.61 7.65 1.05
C ILE A 85 -14.99 8.69 0.00
N VAL A 86 -14.31 9.83 0.02
CA VAL A 86 -14.63 10.99 -0.82
C VAL A 86 -13.52 11.35 -1.81
N ASP A 87 -12.30 10.87 -1.59
CA ASP A 87 -11.15 11.07 -2.47
C ASP A 87 -10.11 9.96 -2.27
N TRP A 88 -9.22 9.78 -3.24
CA TRP A 88 -8.11 8.84 -3.17
C TRP A 88 -6.94 9.28 -4.04
N SER A 89 -5.71 8.86 -3.71
CA SER A 89 -4.53 9.13 -4.54
C SER A 89 -3.41 8.12 -4.32
N VAL A 90 -2.45 8.05 -5.26
CA VAL A 90 -1.20 7.30 -5.12
C VAL A 90 -0.03 8.24 -5.37
N VAL A 91 1.01 8.12 -4.53
CA VAL A 91 2.26 8.88 -4.65
C VAL A 91 3.44 7.91 -4.68
N GLY A 92 4.36 8.07 -5.63
CA GLY A 92 5.66 7.37 -5.60
C GLY A 92 6.59 8.04 -4.59
N SER A 93 7.08 7.32 -3.60
CA SER A 93 7.95 7.87 -2.53
C SER A 93 9.22 8.50 -3.10
N PHE A 94 9.80 7.89 -4.14
CA PHE A 94 10.98 8.38 -4.88
C PHE A 94 10.80 9.76 -5.55
N LEU A 95 9.55 10.22 -5.71
CA LEU A 95 9.24 11.55 -6.25
C LEU A 95 9.12 12.61 -5.15
N ILE A 96 8.90 12.22 -3.89
CA ILE A 96 8.75 13.14 -2.76
C ILE A 96 10.08 13.85 -2.46
N GLU A 97 11.21 13.18 -2.70
CA GLU A 97 12.56 13.69 -2.39
C GLU A 97 13.10 14.71 -3.42
N ASN A 98 12.47 14.85 -4.60
CA ASN A 98 13.05 15.58 -5.74
C ASN A 98 12.45 16.98 -5.99
N ASP A 99 11.83 17.63 -4.99
CA ASP A 99 11.22 18.97 -5.11
C ASP A 99 10.18 19.14 -6.24
N LEU A 100 9.74 18.04 -6.87
CA LEU A 100 8.63 18.00 -7.82
C LEU A 100 7.27 18.02 -7.08
N GLN A 101 7.15 18.90 -6.07
CA GLN A 101 5.90 19.21 -5.37
C GLN A 101 4.92 20.01 -6.25
N GLU A 102 4.78 19.64 -7.51
CA GLU A 102 3.63 20.08 -8.26
C GLU A 102 2.44 19.22 -7.85
N LYS A 103 1.27 19.86 -7.73
CA LYS A 103 -0.06 19.26 -7.48
C LYS A 103 -0.48 18.17 -8.50
N ARG A 104 0.45 17.68 -9.33
CA ARG A 104 0.34 16.70 -10.41
C ARG A 104 1.26 15.49 -10.23
N ALA A 105 2.06 15.41 -9.15
CA ALA A 105 2.79 14.20 -8.75
C ALA A 105 1.86 13.02 -8.34
N TYR A 106 0.56 13.31 -8.26
CA TYR A 106 -0.54 12.43 -7.92
C TYR A 106 -0.96 11.61 -9.14
N GLY A 107 -0.16 10.63 -9.55
CA GLY A 107 -0.54 9.71 -10.61
C GLY A 107 -0.67 10.28 -12.03
N GLY A 108 -0.94 11.57 -12.20
CA GLY A 108 -1.22 12.23 -13.47
C GLY A 108 0.02 12.58 -14.30
N TYR A 109 1.11 11.82 -14.20
CA TYR A 109 2.21 12.00 -15.15
C TYR A 109 1.90 11.22 -16.43
N SER A 110 1.68 11.94 -17.54
CA SER A 110 1.76 11.39 -18.90
C SER A 110 0.87 10.17 -19.23
N GLY A 111 -0.35 10.10 -18.70
CA GLY A 111 -1.28 8.98 -18.95
C GLY A 111 -1.13 7.78 -18.00
N MET A 112 -0.33 7.94 -16.95
CA MET A 112 -0.07 6.93 -15.90
C MET A 112 -0.95 7.10 -14.65
N GLY A 113 -2.04 7.87 -14.75
CA GLY A 113 -3.00 8.07 -13.65
C GLY A 113 -3.37 6.73 -13.06
N PRO A 114 -3.24 6.52 -11.73
CA PRO A 114 -3.75 5.32 -11.15
C PRO A 114 -5.22 5.25 -11.57
N TRP A 115 -5.64 4.09 -12.02
CA TRP A 115 -7.03 3.89 -12.28
C TRP A 115 -7.56 3.00 -11.17
N PHE A 116 -8.54 3.52 -10.44
CA PHE A 116 -9.19 2.83 -9.33
C PHE A 116 -10.54 2.33 -9.84
N TYR A 117 -10.62 1.03 -10.09
CA TYR A 117 -11.77 0.38 -10.68
C TYR A 117 -12.48 -0.49 -9.66
N GLU A 118 -13.77 -0.65 -9.80
CA GLU A 118 -14.45 -1.83 -9.28
C GLU A 118 -13.97 -3.09 -10.02
N ILE A 119 -14.15 -4.28 -9.42
CA ILE A 119 -13.74 -5.56 -10.04
C ILE A 119 -14.39 -5.78 -11.43
N ASN A 120 -15.54 -5.17 -11.69
CA ASN A 120 -16.23 -5.24 -12.99
C ASN A 120 -15.56 -4.36 -14.08
N GLY A 121 -14.47 -3.66 -13.77
CA GLY A 121 -13.72 -2.80 -14.69
C GLY A 121 -14.28 -1.39 -14.86
N VAL A 122 -15.34 -1.02 -14.12
CA VAL A 122 -15.89 0.34 -14.10
C VAL A 122 -15.10 1.20 -13.12
N GLU A 123 -14.81 2.44 -13.48
CA GLU A 123 -14.15 3.40 -12.58
C GLU A 123 -14.94 3.55 -11.28
N ALA A 124 -14.26 3.47 -10.15
CA ALA A 124 -14.89 3.54 -8.84
C ALA A 124 -15.54 4.91 -8.63
N ALA A 125 -16.87 4.92 -8.47
CA ALA A 125 -17.60 6.15 -8.26
C ALA A 125 -17.33 6.73 -6.86
N LEU A 126 -16.92 7.99 -6.80
CA LEU A 126 -16.82 8.76 -5.56
C LEU A 126 -18.03 9.71 -5.39
N PRO A 127 -18.50 9.94 -4.16
CA PRO A 127 -18.12 9.23 -2.95
C PRO A 127 -18.74 7.82 -2.89
N PHE A 128 -18.11 6.91 -2.16
CA PHE A 128 -18.70 5.60 -1.83
C PHE A 128 -18.59 5.29 -0.35
N SER A 129 -19.47 4.42 0.13
CA SER A 129 -19.49 3.99 1.54
C SER A 129 -18.96 2.57 1.73
N ILE A 130 -18.29 2.33 2.86
CA ILE A 130 -17.85 1.01 3.34
C ILE A 130 -18.55 0.75 4.66
N GLU A 131 -19.54 -0.15 4.65
CA GLU A 131 -20.25 -0.56 5.86
C GLU A 131 -19.36 -1.41 6.77
N PRO A 132 -19.59 -1.39 8.09
CA PRO A 132 -18.87 -2.24 9.04
C PRO A 132 -18.87 -3.71 8.62
N ASN A 133 -17.68 -4.32 8.59
CA ASN A 133 -17.43 -5.73 8.23
C ASN A 133 -17.96 -6.15 6.85
N LYS A 134 -18.19 -5.20 5.94
CA LYS A 134 -18.53 -5.46 4.54
C LYS A 134 -17.40 -4.96 3.64
N PRO A 135 -16.37 -5.78 3.41
CA PRO A 135 -15.23 -5.37 2.60
C PRO A 135 -15.67 -5.05 1.17
N LYS A 136 -14.98 -4.09 0.56
CA LYS A 136 -15.10 -3.74 -0.86
C LYS A 136 -13.76 -3.93 -1.53
N SER A 137 -13.79 -4.55 -2.70
CA SER A 137 -12.60 -4.87 -3.47
C SER A 137 -12.59 -4.06 -4.77
N PHE A 138 -11.39 -3.58 -5.11
CA PHE A 138 -11.11 -2.69 -6.23
C PHE A 138 -9.83 -3.13 -6.92
N VAL A 139 -9.63 -2.66 -8.14
CA VAL A 139 -8.38 -2.81 -8.89
C VAL A 139 -7.72 -1.45 -8.99
N LEU A 140 -6.44 -1.40 -8.65
CA LEU A 140 -5.59 -0.23 -8.75
C LEU A 140 -4.54 -0.49 -9.84
N GLU A 141 -4.51 0.32 -10.88
CA GLU A 141 -3.53 0.17 -11.97
C GLU A 141 -2.51 1.30 -11.92
N ILE A 142 -1.22 1.01 -11.72
CA ILE A 142 -0.16 2.02 -11.53
C ILE A 142 0.91 1.85 -12.59
N GLY A 143 1.38 2.96 -13.16
CA GLY A 143 2.53 2.95 -14.05
C GLY A 143 3.83 2.69 -13.28
N THR A 144 4.53 1.61 -13.62
CA THR A 144 5.84 1.24 -13.10
C THR A 144 6.91 1.67 -14.09
N LEU A 145 7.88 2.47 -13.63
CA LEU A 145 8.96 3.00 -14.46
C LEU A 145 10.05 1.95 -14.68
N ILE A 146 10.62 1.92 -15.88
CA ILE A 146 11.71 1.03 -16.26
C ILE A 146 13.00 1.85 -16.44
N PRO A 147 14.10 1.49 -15.75
CA PRO A 147 15.37 2.18 -15.87
C PRO A 147 15.86 2.24 -17.32
N SER A 148 16.43 3.37 -17.71
CA SER A 148 16.97 3.57 -19.04
C SER A 148 18.05 2.54 -19.41
N GLU A 149 18.85 2.12 -18.43
CA GLU A 149 19.91 1.12 -18.62
C GLU A 149 19.32 -0.28 -18.88
N ALA A 150 18.31 -0.67 -18.09
CA ALA A 150 17.57 -1.91 -18.28
C ALA A 150 16.94 -1.96 -19.68
N TRP A 151 16.23 -0.91 -20.07
CA TRP A 151 15.56 -0.87 -21.39
C TRP A 151 16.55 -0.94 -22.56
N LYS A 152 17.65 -0.17 -22.50
CA LYS A 152 18.68 -0.17 -23.54
C LYS A 152 19.30 -1.55 -23.77
N SER A 153 19.46 -2.35 -22.70
CA SER A 153 19.97 -3.71 -22.82
C SER A 153 19.05 -4.65 -23.61
N LEU A 154 17.77 -4.27 -23.76
CA LEU A 154 16.70 -5.11 -24.33
C LEU A 154 16.13 -4.60 -25.64
N ALA A 155 16.64 -3.49 -26.19
CA ALA A 155 16.08 -2.81 -27.37
C ALA A 155 16.01 -3.70 -28.64
N GLY A 156 16.71 -4.85 -28.67
CA GLY A 156 16.62 -5.85 -29.73
C GLY A 156 15.58 -6.96 -29.53
N TYR A 157 14.99 -7.06 -28.34
CA TYR A 157 14.06 -8.14 -27.95
C TYR A 157 12.65 -7.62 -27.70
N LEU A 158 12.55 -6.45 -27.08
CA LEU A 158 11.29 -5.79 -26.76
C LEU A 158 11.17 -4.48 -27.53
N GLN A 159 9.94 -4.13 -27.86
CA GLN A 159 9.55 -2.95 -28.61
C GLN A 159 8.42 -2.25 -27.87
N PHE A 160 8.42 -0.91 -27.95
CA PHE A 160 7.33 -0.09 -27.43
C PHE A 160 6.00 -0.41 -28.12
N ASP A 161 4.92 -0.17 -27.39
CA ASP A 161 3.52 -0.26 -27.84
C ASP A 161 3.10 -1.64 -28.40
N LYS A 162 3.88 -2.67 -28.07
CA LYS A 162 3.56 -4.07 -28.36
C LYS A 162 3.16 -4.79 -27.08
N VAL A 163 2.21 -5.72 -27.23
CA VAL A 163 1.71 -6.58 -26.16
C VAL A 163 2.65 -7.77 -25.96
N TYR A 164 2.99 -8.06 -24.71
CA TYR A 164 3.79 -9.20 -24.29
C TYR A 164 3.11 -9.94 -23.15
N GLY A 165 3.42 -11.23 -22.98
CA GLY A 165 3.15 -11.93 -21.73
C GLY A 165 4.01 -11.34 -20.60
N TYR A 166 3.44 -11.16 -19.40
CA TYR A 166 4.16 -10.61 -18.24
C TYR A 166 5.42 -11.43 -17.96
N ASP A 167 5.26 -12.74 -17.79
CA ASP A 167 6.36 -13.65 -17.43
C ASP A 167 7.39 -13.79 -18.56
N GLU A 168 6.94 -13.71 -19.82
CA GLU A 168 7.84 -13.73 -20.97
C GLU A 168 8.75 -12.50 -20.97
N ALA A 169 8.16 -11.32 -20.79
CA ALA A 169 8.90 -10.07 -20.72
C ALA A 169 9.83 -10.05 -19.50
N GLU A 170 9.34 -10.43 -18.32
CA GLU A 170 10.16 -10.54 -17.11
C GLU A 170 11.35 -11.48 -17.34
N SER A 171 11.14 -12.63 -17.98
CA SER A 171 12.21 -13.59 -18.29
C SER A 171 13.30 -12.98 -19.18
N VAL A 172 12.91 -12.15 -20.15
CA VAL A 172 13.86 -11.43 -21.00
C VAL A 172 14.69 -10.44 -20.19
N PHE A 173 14.06 -9.67 -19.30
CA PHE A 173 14.73 -8.76 -18.38
C PHE A 173 15.70 -9.49 -17.43
N SER A 174 15.23 -10.55 -16.77
CA SER A 174 16.01 -11.35 -15.84
C SER A 174 17.22 -12.03 -16.51
N LYS A 175 17.09 -12.51 -17.76
CA LYS A 175 18.23 -13.06 -18.54
C LYS A 175 19.34 -12.03 -18.80
N HIS A 176 19.02 -10.74 -18.78
CA HIS A 176 19.97 -9.65 -18.98
C HIS A 176 20.37 -8.98 -17.66
N GLY A 177 20.05 -9.59 -16.51
CA GLY A 177 20.47 -9.11 -15.19
C GLY A 177 19.57 -8.06 -14.55
N TYR A 178 18.37 -7.82 -15.10
CA TYR A 178 17.43 -6.80 -14.60
C TYR A 178 16.15 -7.43 -14.06
N SER A 179 16.23 -8.14 -12.93
CA SER A 179 15.06 -8.83 -12.35
C SER A 179 13.93 -7.87 -11.95
N TYR A 180 12.69 -8.35 -12.06
CA TYR A 180 11.48 -7.54 -11.84
C TYR A 180 11.53 -6.20 -12.62
N PHE A 181 11.90 -6.28 -13.89
CA PHE A 181 12.07 -5.14 -14.78
C PHE A 181 13.08 -4.08 -14.31
N GLY A 182 14.13 -4.51 -13.61
CA GLY A 182 15.18 -3.64 -13.08
C GLY A 182 14.82 -2.95 -11.76
N GLN A 183 13.84 -3.48 -11.03
CA GLN A 183 13.50 -3.01 -9.68
C GLN A 183 14.36 -3.68 -8.60
N TYR A 184 14.92 -4.85 -8.91
CA TYR A 184 15.72 -5.65 -7.98
C TYR A 184 17.09 -5.96 -8.56
N ALA A 185 18.11 -5.92 -7.71
CA ALA A 185 19.46 -6.32 -8.03
C ALA A 185 19.89 -7.49 -7.14
N ILE A 186 20.89 -8.25 -7.60
CA ILE A 186 21.52 -9.28 -6.78
C ILE A 186 22.34 -8.57 -5.69
N THR A 187 21.96 -8.76 -4.43
CA THR A 187 22.59 -8.09 -3.30
C THR A 187 23.65 -8.94 -2.60
N GLU A 188 23.56 -10.26 -2.69
CA GLU A 188 24.56 -11.17 -2.13
C GLU A 188 24.66 -12.45 -2.96
N ILE A 189 25.89 -12.94 -3.12
CA ILE A 189 26.19 -14.28 -3.63
C ILE A 189 27.03 -14.96 -2.55
N SER A 190 26.44 -15.91 -1.83
CA SER A 190 27.19 -16.72 -0.87
C SER A 190 27.40 -18.13 -1.42
N ASP A 191 28.63 -18.63 -1.33
CA ASP A 191 29.00 -20.01 -1.68
C ASP A 191 29.10 -20.81 -0.38
N TYR A 192 27.97 -21.33 0.07
CA TYR A 192 27.94 -22.33 1.13
C TYR A 192 27.89 -23.70 0.49
N SER A 193 29.06 -24.32 0.35
CA SER A 193 29.21 -25.73 -0.02
C SER A 193 28.39 -26.14 -1.25
N SER A 194 28.85 -25.73 -2.43
CA SER A 194 28.35 -26.16 -3.76
C SER A 194 26.96 -25.66 -4.18
N PHE A 195 26.35 -24.73 -3.44
CA PHE A 195 25.17 -24.00 -3.87
C PHE A 195 25.43 -22.49 -3.82
N GLU A 196 25.39 -21.83 -4.99
CA GLU A 196 25.33 -20.37 -5.07
C GLU A 196 23.95 -19.92 -4.58
N ILE A 197 23.87 -19.30 -3.40
CA ILE A 197 22.65 -18.63 -2.95
C ILE A 197 22.75 -17.18 -3.44
N ARG A 198 21.89 -16.82 -4.39
CA ARG A 198 21.70 -15.43 -4.84
C ARG A 198 20.52 -14.83 -4.09
N SER A 199 20.75 -13.77 -3.33
CA SER A 199 19.67 -12.95 -2.79
C SER A 199 19.41 -11.75 -3.70
N TYR A 200 18.13 -11.43 -3.90
CA TYR A 200 17.70 -10.21 -4.59
C TYR A 200 17.20 -9.22 -3.55
N GLY A 201 17.59 -7.96 -3.69
CA GLY A 201 17.11 -6.87 -2.86
C GLY A 201 16.69 -5.68 -3.71
N ALA A 202 16.00 -4.72 -3.06
CA ALA A 202 15.64 -3.45 -3.67
C ALA A 202 16.89 -2.78 -4.26
N ASP A 203 16.84 -2.48 -5.55
CA ASP A 203 17.89 -1.75 -6.26
C ASP A 203 17.70 -0.22 -6.12
N GLU A 204 18.63 0.57 -6.62
CA GLU A 204 18.53 2.04 -6.66
C GLU A 204 17.33 2.58 -7.48
N TYR A 205 16.71 1.72 -8.27
CA TYR A 205 15.53 2.00 -9.09
C TYR A 205 14.23 1.48 -8.50
N PHE A 206 14.27 0.91 -7.29
CA PHE A 206 13.11 0.39 -6.61
C PHE A 206 12.09 1.51 -6.32
N GLN A 207 10.83 1.26 -6.68
CA GLN A 207 9.74 2.22 -6.54
C GLN A 207 8.82 1.81 -5.40
N ASP A 208 8.83 2.55 -4.28
CA ASP A 208 7.77 2.45 -3.28
C ASP A 208 6.65 3.44 -3.60
N PHE A 209 5.43 3.04 -3.26
CA PHE A 209 4.21 3.80 -3.48
C PHE A 209 3.43 3.95 -2.17
N ILE A 210 2.74 5.07 -2.03
CA ILE A 210 1.86 5.37 -0.91
C ILE A 210 0.45 5.60 -1.47
N PHE A 211 -0.50 4.79 -1.04
CA PHE A 211 -1.92 4.91 -1.37
C PHE A 211 -2.65 5.64 -0.24
N TYR A 212 -3.39 6.68 -0.60
CA TYR A 212 -4.16 7.50 0.32
C TYR A 212 -5.65 7.42 0.01
N LEU A 213 -6.46 7.31 1.06
CA LEU A 213 -7.91 7.46 1.01
C LEU A 213 -8.34 8.59 1.94
N GLN A 214 -9.18 9.49 1.43
CA GLN A 214 -9.78 10.56 2.21
C GLN A 214 -11.18 10.14 2.68
N LYS A 215 -11.40 10.11 4.00
CA LYS A 215 -12.72 9.93 4.58
C LYS A 215 -13.49 11.24 4.56
N GLY A 216 -14.82 11.16 4.48
CA GLY A 216 -15.71 12.33 4.46
C GLY A 216 -15.69 13.18 5.73
N ASN A 217 -15.13 12.66 6.83
CA ASN A 217 -14.89 13.41 8.07
C ASN A 217 -13.55 14.16 8.09
N GLY A 218 -12.75 14.10 7.02
CA GLY A 218 -11.45 14.77 6.93
C GLY A 218 -10.26 13.90 7.33
N GLU A 219 -10.46 12.71 7.88
CA GLU A 219 -9.35 11.79 8.21
C GLU A 219 -8.80 11.08 6.97
N GLN A 220 -7.49 10.85 6.93
CA GLN A 220 -6.79 10.20 5.83
C GLN A 220 -6.29 8.82 6.27
N VAL A 221 -6.47 7.83 5.39
CA VAL A 221 -6.02 6.45 5.57
C VAL A 221 -4.89 6.18 4.59
N GLU A 222 -3.80 5.59 5.06
CA GLU A 222 -2.58 5.38 4.29
C GLU A 222 -2.20 3.90 4.22
N ALA A 223 -1.70 3.46 3.06
CA ALA A 223 -1.06 2.17 2.87
C ALA A 223 0.17 2.30 1.97
N VAL A 224 1.29 1.71 2.38
CA VAL A 224 2.55 1.71 1.63
C VAL A 224 2.74 0.36 0.96
N PHE A 225 3.17 0.36 -0.30
CA PHE A 225 3.34 -0.85 -1.09
C PHE A 225 4.38 -0.65 -2.19
N ASN A 226 4.74 -1.73 -2.87
CA ASN A 226 5.77 -1.74 -3.90
C ASN A 226 5.42 -2.75 -5.01
N PRO A 227 6.20 -2.81 -6.12
CA PRO A 227 5.93 -3.70 -7.24
C PRO A 227 5.84 -5.19 -6.92
N ALA A 228 6.38 -5.64 -5.78
CA ALA A 228 6.35 -7.04 -5.36
C ALA A 228 5.47 -7.29 -4.13
N VAL A 229 4.61 -6.33 -3.75
CA VAL A 229 3.72 -6.48 -2.59
C VAL A 229 2.86 -7.73 -2.76
N ASN A 230 2.94 -8.62 -1.77
CA ASN A 230 2.11 -9.82 -1.67
C ASN A 230 1.11 -9.58 -0.54
N ASP A 231 -0.16 -9.93 -0.77
CA ASP A 231 -1.43 -9.58 -0.10
C ASP A 231 -1.52 -9.70 1.45
N GLY A 232 -0.42 -9.93 2.17
CA GLY A 232 -0.43 -10.37 3.57
C GLY A 232 -0.56 -9.28 4.63
N PHE A 233 -0.34 -8.00 4.33
CA PHE A 233 -0.26 -6.96 5.38
C PHE A 233 -1.47 -6.03 5.37
N LEU A 234 -2.29 -6.15 6.42
CA LEU A 234 -3.30 -5.17 6.78
C LEU A 234 -2.63 -3.85 7.18
N GLN A 235 -2.95 -2.79 6.45
CA GLN A 235 -2.46 -1.43 6.67
C GLN A 235 -3.64 -0.47 6.86
N GLY A 236 -3.37 0.83 6.99
CA GLY A 236 -4.38 1.84 7.30
C GLY A 236 -4.57 2.01 8.80
N GLU A 237 -5.83 2.13 9.24
CA GLU A 237 -6.18 2.41 10.64
C GLU A 237 -6.08 1.13 11.49
N THR A 238 -4.93 0.45 11.50
CA THR A 238 -4.76 -0.76 12.32
C THR A 238 -5.00 -0.45 13.80
N PHE A 239 -5.74 -1.33 14.49
CA PHE A 239 -5.87 -1.23 15.94
C PHE A 239 -4.45 -1.26 16.54
N ASP A 240 -4.07 -0.16 17.18
CA ASP A 240 -2.79 0.06 17.86
C ASP A 240 -2.11 -1.26 18.29
N LYS A 241 -0.91 -1.53 17.76
CA LYS A 241 -0.05 -2.64 18.21
C LYS A 241 0.51 -2.42 19.62
N ASN A 242 0.16 -1.32 20.30
CA ASN A 242 0.69 -0.91 21.60
C ASN A 242 -0.40 -0.37 22.55
N GLN A 243 -1.48 -1.14 22.79
CA GLN A 243 -2.39 -0.90 23.93
C GLN A 243 -2.62 -2.17 24.75
#